data_AF-A0A1Y2EGH5-F1
#
_entry.id   AF-A0A1Y2EGH5-F1
#
_cell.length_a   1.000
_cell.length_b   1.000
_cell.length_c   1.000
_cell.angle_alpha   90.00
_cell.angle_beta   90.00
_cell.angle_gamma   90.00
#
_symmetry.space_group_name_H-M   'P 1'
#
loop_
_entity.id
_entity.type
_entity.pdbx_description
1 polymer ?
#
loop_
_entity_poly.entity_id
_entity_poly.type
_entity_poly.pdbx_seq_one_letter_code
_entity_poly.pdbx_strand_id
1 'polypeptide(L)'
;SQDHYAVLGLSKLRINATDEDIKNAYRKKVLRHHPDKKASDGNSNNDSFFKCIQKAYEIITDPVKRRQFDSVDPEFDESIPTKCSKEDFFEVLTPVFERNARFSNIQPVPSLGDMNSTREEVEEFYRFWSEFDSWRSFEYLDEEDVDSYDNREDKRYFERKNKNARAKHKKEDNQRIINLIGKYLIIIKFIVYYYIIL
;
A
#
# COMPACT_ATOMS: atom_id res chain seq x y z
N SER A 1 0.34 14.38 -5.24
CA SER A 1 0.95 13.79 -4.03
C SER A 1 2.46 13.75 -4.20
N GLN A 2 3.24 14.02 -3.15
CA GLN A 2 4.70 13.91 -3.14
C GLN A 2 5.11 12.53 -2.60
N ASP A 3 6.08 11.87 -3.23
CA ASP A 3 6.65 10.64 -2.67
C ASP A 3 7.65 10.96 -1.55
N HIS A 4 7.21 10.75 -0.30
CA HIS A 4 8.01 11.02 0.90
C HIS A 4 9.24 10.12 1.02
N TYR A 5 9.20 8.87 0.55
CA TYR A 5 10.38 8.01 0.58
C TYR A 5 11.42 8.52 -0.41
N ALA A 6 10.99 8.94 -1.62
CA ALA A 6 11.90 9.54 -2.60
C ALA A 6 12.54 10.83 -2.10
N VAL A 7 11.78 11.69 -1.42
CA VAL A 7 12.31 12.91 -0.80
C VAL A 7 13.44 12.59 0.18
N LEU A 8 13.26 11.57 1.02
CA LEU A 8 14.29 11.11 1.96
C LEU A 8 15.41 10.29 1.29
N GLY A 9 15.25 9.89 0.02
CA GLY A 9 16.23 9.06 -0.70
C GLY A 9 16.10 7.57 -0.39
N LEU A 10 14.92 7.14 0.04
CA LEU A 10 14.55 5.78 0.43
C LEU A 10 13.68 5.08 -0.62
N SER A 11 13.67 5.55 -1.88
CA SER A 11 12.84 4.97 -2.96
C SER A 11 13.04 3.48 -3.18
N LYS A 12 14.19 2.91 -2.83
CA LYS A 12 14.44 1.46 -2.94
C LYS A 12 13.92 0.66 -1.75
N LEU A 13 13.90 1.26 -0.56
CA LEU A 13 13.46 0.59 0.66
C LEU A 13 11.95 0.71 0.85
N ARG A 14 11.36 1.89 0.58
CA ARG A 14 9.91 2.13 0.66
C ARG A 14 9.35 1.64 2.00
N ILE A 15 8.29 0.85 1.98
CA ILE A 15 7.66 0.23 3.15
C ILE A 15 8.63 -0.63 3.98
N ASN A 16 9.70 -1.16 3.37
CA ASN A 16 10.71 -1.95 4.06
C ASN A 16 11.75 -1.08 4.81
N ALA A 17 11.70 0.25 4.69
CA ALA A 17 12.60 1.14 5.43
C ALA A 17 12.33 1.03 6.93
N THR A 18 13.38 0.73 7.70
CA THR A 18 13.30 0.71 9.17
C THR A 18 13.29 2.12 9.73
N ASP A 19 12.87 2.27 10.99
CA ASP A 19 12.94 3.57 11.68
C ASP A 19 14.36 4.15 11.70
N GLU A 20 15.38 3.28 11.75
CA GLU A 20 16.78 3.69 11.72
C GLU A 20 17.19 4.18 10.32
N ASP A 21 16.75 3.50 9.25
CA ASP A 21 16.95 3.98 7.87
C ASP A 21 16.33 5.37 7.67
N ILE A 22 15.12 5.57 8.18
CA ILE A 22 14.37 6.83 8.09
C ILE A 22 15.10 7.95 8.83
N LYS A 23 15.51 7.70 10.09
CA LYS A 23 16.27 8.68 10.90
C LYS A 23 17.59 9.06 10.25
N ASN A 24 18.35 8.07 9.76
CA ASN A 24 19.64 8.32 9.14
C ASN A 24 19.52 9.05 7.80
N ALA A 25 18.53 8.69 6.98
CA ALA A 25 18.21 9.38 5.74
C ALA A 25 17.83 10.84 5.98
N TYR A 26 16.97 11.11 6.96
CA TYR A 26 16.57 12.46 7.33
C TYR A 26 17.75 13.31 7.80
N ARG A 27 18.57 12.82 8.75
CA ARG A 27 19.78 13.51 9.22
C ARG A 27 20.70 13.90 8.06
N LYS A 28 20.94 12.96 7.14
CA LYS A 28 21.77 13.19 5.94
C LYS A 28 21.17 14.26 5.01
N LYS A 29 19.85 14.24 4.80
CA LYS A 29 19.14 15.23 3.97
C LYS A 29 19.18 16.62 4.59
N VAL A 30 18.88 16.75 5.88
CA VAL A 30 18.95 18.02 6.62
C VAL A 30 20.35 18.60 6.55
N LEU A 31 21.40 17.82 6.85
CA LEU A 31 22.79 18.31 6.82
C LEU A 31 23.23 18.84 5.45
N ARG A 32 22.67 18.30 4.36
CA ARG A 32 22.99 18.68 2.98
C ARG A 32 22.15 19.86 2.47
N HIS A 33 20.95 20.03 2.99
CA HIS A 33 19.96 20.98 2.48
C HIS A 33 19.54 22.05 3.49
N HIS A 34 20.20 22.14 4.65
CA HIS A 34 19.91 23.15 5.67
C HIS A 34 20.05 24.58 5.09
N PRO A 35 19.09 25.48 5.33
CA PRO A 35 19.13 26.84 4.79
C PRO A 35 20.40 27.61 5.20
N ASP A 36 20.85 27.49 6.45
CA ASP A 36 22.05 28.19 6.95
C ASP A 36 23.33 27.89 6.18
N LYS A 37 23.49 26.66 5.63
CA LYS A 37 24.68 26.30 4.84
C LYS A 37 24.64 26.84 3.41
N LYS A 38 23.49 27.30 2.95
CA LYS A 38 23.23 27.68 1.54
C LYS A 38 22.76 29.10 1.35
N ALA A 39 22.51 29.85 2.43
CA ALA A 39 22.36 31.30 2.39
C ALA A 39 23.61 32.00 1.81
N SER A 40 24.77 31.33 1.83
CA SER A 40 26.00 31.72 1.15
C SER A 40 26.02 31.53 -0.38
N ASP A 41 25.11 30.74 -0.96
CA ASP A 41 25.12 30.34 -2.38
C ASP A 41 24.03 31.04 -3.24
N GLY A 42 23.24 31.96 -2.67
CA GLY A 42 22.31 32.83 -3.41
C GLY A 42 21.10 32.17 -4.10
N ASN A 43 20.82 30.89 -3.81
CA ASN A 43 19.84 30.10 -4.56
C ASN A 43 18.53 29.88 -3.77
N SER A 44 17.47 30.62 -4.13
CA SER A 44 16.17 30.69 -3.42
C SER A 44 15.25 29.47 -3.58
N ASN A 45 15.56 28.54 -4.48
CA ASN A 45 14.78 27.30 -4.67
C ASN A 45 14.96 26.27 -3.52
N ASN A 46 15.84 26.51 -2.55
CA ASN A 46 16.18 25.52 -1.52
C ASN A 46 15.18 25.45 -0.35
N ASP A 47 14.50 26.56 -0.01
CA ASP A 47 13.56 26.59 1.13
C ASP A 47 12.36 25.68 0.90
N SER A 48 11.88 25.60 -0.34
CA SER A 48 10.79 24.69 -0.73
C SER A 48 11.21 23.23 -0.53
N PHE A 49 12.43 22.86 -0.93
CA PHE A 49 12.93 21.49 -0.80
C PHE A 49 13.17 21.10 0.67
N PHE A 50 13.67 22.01 1.50
CA PHE A 50 13.85 21.75 2.93
C PHE A 50 12.51 21.49 3.63
N LYS A 51 11.47 22.28 3.32
CA LYS A 51 10.11 22.04 3.81
C LYS A 51 9.57 20.67 3.38
N CYS A 52 9.86 20.23 2.15
CA CYS A 52 9.52 18.89 1.70
C CYS A 52 10.22 17.80 2.51
N ILE A 53 11.51 17.97 2.84
CA ILE A 53 12.25 17.03 3.70
C ILE A 53 11.60 16.93 5.08
N GLN A 54 11.26 18.07 5.70
CA GLN A 54 10.60 18.10 7.01
C GLN A 54 9.25 17.38 6.96
N LYS A 55 8.41 17.71 5.97
CA LYS A 55 7.10 17.07 5.78
C LYS A 55 7.23 15.57 5.54
N ALA A 56 8.17 15.14 4.69
CA ALA A 56 8.38 13.73 4.40
C ALA A 56 8.78 12.93 5.65
N TYR A 57 9.67 13.49 6.47
CA TYR A 57 10.06 12.89 7.74
C TYR A 57 8.91 12.84 8.73
N GLU A 58 8.13 13.93 8.87
CA GLU A 58 6.95 13.98 9.74
C GLU A 58 5.92 12.89 9.39
N ILE A 59 5.66 12.68 8.09
CA ILE A 59 4.70 11.68 7.63
C ILE A 59 5.24 10.26 7.84
N ILE A 60 6.49 9.97 7.45
CA ILE A 60 7.02 8.60 7.49
C ILE A 60 7.44 8.18 8.91
N THR A 61 7.83 9.10 9.79
CA THR A 61 8.26 8.72 11.15
C THR A 61 7.08 8.43 12.09
N ASP A 62 5.90 8.97 11.82
CA ASP A 62 4.69 8.69 12.60
C ASP A 62 4.05 7.41 12.07
N PRO A 63 3.89 6.35 12.89
CA PRO A 63 3.38 5.06 12.41
C PRO A 63 1.99 5.13 11.79
N VAL A 64 1.13 6.02 12.29
CA VAL A 64 -0.24 6.18 11.78
C VAL A 64 -0.21 6.90 10.44
N LYS A 65 0.48 8.04 10.35
CA LYS A 65 0.61 8.80 9.08
C LYS A 65 1.35 7.99 8.02
N ARG A 66 2.37 7.22 8.41
CA ARG A 66 3.10 6.31 7.52
C ARG A 66 2.17 5.25 6.97
N ARG A 67 1.37 4.60 7.82
CA ARG A 67 0.40 3.59 7.37
C ARG A 67 -0.66 4.19 6.44
N GLN A 68 -1.14 5.40 6.72
CA GLN A 68 -2.05 6.12 5.84
C GLN A 68 -1.44 6.38 4.47
N PHE A 69 -0.18 6.85 4.44
CA PHE A 69 0.58 7.07 3.21
C PHE A 69 0.82 5.77 2.43
N ASP A 70 1.29 4.72 3.12
CA ASP A 70 1.58 3.41 2.53
C ASP A 70 0.31 2.69 2.03
N SER A 71 -0.88 3.11 2.49
CA SER A 71 -2.17 2.56 2.04
C SER A 71 -2.52 2.94 0.60
N VAL A 72 -1.90 3.98 0.04
CA VAL A 72 -2.17 4.50 -1.31
C VAL A 72 -0.86 4.75 -2.05
N ASP A 73 0.00 3.75 -1.95
CA ASP A 73 1.29 3.69 -2.60
C ASP A 73 1.14 3.78 -4.14
N PRO A 74 1.59 4.88 -4.78
CA PRO A 74 1.43 5.06 -6.23
C PRO A 74 2.31 4.12 -7.06
N GLU A 75 3.34 3.51 -6.45
CA GLU A 75 4.22 2.53 -7.10
C GLU A 75 3.71 1.09 -6.90
N PHE A 76 2.59 0.91 -6.18
CA PHE A 76 2.00 -0.42 -6.01
C PHE A 76 1.24 -0.85 -7.26
N ASP A 77 1.60 -2.01 -7.80
CA ASP A 77 0.91 -2.61 -8.93
C ASP A 77 -0.45 -3.22 -8.52
N GLU A 78 -1.51 -2.44 -8.71
CA GLU A 78 -2.89 -2.86 -8.47
C GLU A 78 -3.46 -3.77 -9.57
N SER A 79 -2.71 -4.03 -10.66
CA SER A 79 -3.22 -4.80 -11.79
C SER A 79 -3.59 -6.22 -11.41
N ILE A 80 -4.71 -6.69 -11.98
CA ILE A 80 -5.12 -8.10 -11.95
C ILE A 80 -4.84 -8.67 -13.34
N PRO A 81 -4.13 -9.80 -13.45
CA PRO A 81 -3.90 -10.44 -14.74
C PRO A 81 -5.21 -10.65 -15.51
N THR A 82 -5.20 -10.33 -16.80
CA THR A 82 -6.40 -10.46 -17.64
C THR A 82 -6.56 -11.86 -18.22
N LYS A 83 -5.44 -12.57 -18.42
CA LYS A 83 -5.36 -13.95 -18.90
C LYS A 83 -4.41 -14.72 -17.98
N CYS A 84 -4.77 -15.98 -17.76
CA CYS A 84 -3.96 -16.96 -17.06
C CYS A 84 -4.39 -18.32 -17.63
N SER A 85 -3.44 -19.11 -18.08
CA SER A 85 -3.63 -20.50 -18.47
C SER A 85 -3.45 -21.41 -17.26
N LYS A 86 -3.52 -22.73 -17.46
CA LYS A 86 -3.23 -23.69 -16.38
C LYS A 86 -1.72 -23.84 -16.20
N GLU A 87 -0.98 -23.70 -17.29
CA GLU A 87 0.45 -23.96 -17.40
C GLU A 87 1.28 -22.85 -16.72
N ASP A 88 0.83 -21.61 -16.82
CA ASP A 88 1.46 -20.42 -16.21
C ASP A 88 0.78 -19.98 -14.90
N PHE A 89 -0.14 -20.80 -14.36
CA PHE A 89 -1.02 -20.43 -13.26
C PHE A 89 -0.29 -19.85 -12.05
N PHE A 90 0.68 -20.60 -11.51
CA PHE A 90 1.46 -20.19 -10.35
C PHE A 90 2.42 -19.05 -10.68
N GLU A 91 3.06 -19.08 -11.86
CA GLU A 91 3.97 -18.02 -12.30
C GLU A 91 3.27 -16.67 -12.39
N VAL A 92 2.05 -16.65 -12.92
CA VAL A 92 1.28 -15.42 -13.12
C VAL A 92 0.63 -14.94 -11.82
N LEU A 93 0.08 -15.84 -11.00
CA LEU A 93 -0.76 -15.43 -9.87
C LEU A 93 -0.05 -15.41 -8.52
N THR A 94 1.00 -16.20 -8.29
CA THR A 94 1.75 -16.14 -7.02
C THR A 94 2.26 -14.73 -6.73
N PRO A 95 2.92 -14.02 -7.67
CA PRO A 95 3.35 -12.64 -7.43
C PRO A 95 2.21 -11.65 -7.19
N VAL A 96 0.98 -11.98 -7.62
CA VAL A 96 -0.22 -11.16 -7.39
C VAL A 96 -0.70 -11.31 -5.96
N PHE A 97 -0.81 -12.53 -5.46
CA PHE A 97 -1.21 -12.75 -4.08
C PHE A 97 -0.13 -12.26 -3.11
N GLU A 98 1.15 -12.55 -3.38
CA GLU A 98 2.26 -12.09 -2.54
C GLU A 98 2.31 -10.56 -2.42
N ARG A 99 2.17 -9.82 -3.54
CA ARG A 99 2.20 -8.35 -3.46
C ARG A 99 0.99 -7.79 -2.69
N ASN A 100 -0.20 -8.38 -2.86
CA ASN A 100 -1.40 -7.93 -2.13
C ASN A 100 -1.36 -8.36 -0.65
N ALA A 101 -0.64 -9.44 -0.31
CA ALA A 101 -0.51 -9.95 1.06
C ALA A 101 0.07 -8.91 2.02
N ARG A 102 0.88 -7.97 1.50
CA ARG A 102 1.42 -6.84 2.27
C ARG A 102 0.34 -6.03 2.98
N PHE A 103 -0.88 -6.04 2.46
CA PHE A 103 -2.02 -5.27 2.98
C PHE A 103 -2.87 -6.04 3.99
N SER A 104 -2.56 -7.29 4.33
CA SER A 104 -3.39 -8.07 5.24
C SER A 104 -3.20 -7.67 6.70
N ASN A 105 -4.31 -7.56 7.45
CA ASN A 105 -4.28 -7.50 8.92
C ASN A 105 -3.96 -8.85 9.57
N ILE A 106 -4.13 -9.96 8.84
CA ILE A 106 -4.03 -11.33 9.36
C ILE A 106 -2.75 -11.96 8.84
N GLN A 107 -1.93 -12.49 9.74
CA GLN A 107 -0.66 -13.15 9.43
C GLN A 107 -0.56 -14.50 10.17
N PRO A 108 0.10 -15.53 9.60
CA PRO A 108 0.72 -15.52 8.27
C PRO A 108 -0.32 -15.55 7.14
N VAL A 109 0.02 -14.94 6.00
CA VAL A 109 -0.79 -15.05 4.78
C VAL A 109 -0.46 -16.39 4.10
N PRO A 110 -1.46 -17.26 3.83
CA PRO A 110 -1.22 -18.52 3.13
C PRO A 110 -0.75 -18.26 1.69
N SER A 111 0.25 -19.05 1.27
CA SER A 111 0.75 -19.05 -0.11
C SER A 111 -0.29 -19.65 -1.06
N LEU A 112 -0.22 -19.25 -2.34
CA LEU A 112 -0.98 -19.91 -3.40
C LEU A 112 -0.61 -21.40 -3.55
N GLY A 113 0.61 -21.76 -3.14
CA GLY A 113 1.13 -23.11 -3.22
C GLY A 113 1.74 -23.44 -4.58
N ASP A 114 1.79 -24.73 -4.89
CA ASP A 114 2.26 -25.30 -6.14
C ASP A 114 1.49 -26.58 -6.53
N MET A 115 1.95 -27.30 -7.55
CA MET A 115 1.31 -28.53 -8.05
C MET A 115 1.25 -29.68 -7.03
N ASN A 116 2.03 -29.62 -5.95
CA ASN A 116 2.10 -30.64 -4.91
C ASN A 116 1.36 -30.20 -3.63
N SER A 117 0.75 -29.01 -3.61
CA SER A 117 0.01 -28.54 -2.44
C SER A 117 -1.16 -29.46 -2.11
N THR A 118 -1.34 -29.69 -0.81
CA THR A 118 -2.43 -30.50 -0.27
C THR A 118 -3.78 -29.81 -0.43
N ARG A 119 -4.87 -30.58 -0.31
CA ARG A 119 -6.22 -30.01 -0.34
C ARG A 119 -6.41 -29.01 0.80
N GLU A 120 -5.90 -29.32 1.97
CA GLU A 120 -6.02 -28.53 3.18
C GLU A 120 -5.35 -27.15 3.02
N GLU A 121 -4.12 -27.12 2.48
CA GLU A 121 -3.38 -25.87 2.19
C GLU A 121 -4.14 -25.00 1.19
N VAL A 122 -4.71 -25.61 0.15
CA VAL A 122 -5.49 -24.90 -0.85
C VAL A 122 -6.79 -24.33 -0.26
N GLU A 123 -7.52 -25.13 0.52
CA GLU A 123 -8.76 -24.68 1.17
C GLU A 123 -8.48 -23.55 2.16
N GLU A 124 -7.37 -23.60 2.88
CA GLU A 124 -6.90 -22.51 3.74
C GLU A 124 -6.61 -21.24 2.95
N PHE A 125 -5.86 -21.35 1.84
CA PHE A 125 -5.61 -20.22 0.94
C PHE A 125 -6.91 -19.54 0.50
N TYR A 126 -7.89 -20.32 0.03
CA TYR A 126 -9.15 -19.76 -0.44
C TYR A 126 -9.96 -19.11 0.67
N ARG A 127 -10.08 -19.77 1.82
CA ARG A 127 -10.80 -19.24 2.97
C ARG A 127 -10.23 -17.87 3.33
N PHE A 128 -8.91 -17.79 3.49
CA PHE A 128 -8.22 -16.55 3.81
C PHE A 128 -8.50 -15.43 2.81
N TRP A 129 -8.32 -15.69 1.51
CA TRP A 129 -8.46 -14.64 0.49
C TRP A 129 -9.91 -14.29 0.16
N SER A 130 -10.86 -15.19 0.41
CA SER A 130 -12.29 -14.89 0.29
C SER A 130 -12.80 -13.94 1.37
N GLU A 131 -12.13 -13.93 2.52
CA GLU A 131 -12.41 -13.06 3.68
C GLU A 131 -11.28 -12.04 3.89
N PHE A 132 -10.55 -11.69 2.82
CA PHE A 132 -9.34 -10.87 2.92
C PHE A 132 -9.62 -9.54 3.65
N ASP A 133 -8.99 -9.38 4.81
CA ASP A 133 -9.09 -8.17 5.63
C ASP A 133 -7.88 -7.27 5.43
N SER A 134 -8.12 -6.14 4.76
CA SER A 134 -7.08 -5.16 4.43
C SER A 134 -6.94 -4.06 5.48
N TRP A 135 -5.69 -3.74 5.81
CA TRP A 135 -5.33 -2.59 6.63
C TRP A 135 -5.44 -1.23 5.93
N ARG A 136 -5.61 -1.20 4.59
CA ARG A 136 -5.67 0.05 3.81
C ARG A 136 -6.80 0.96 4.32
N SER A 137 -6.47 2.22 4.62
CA SER A 137 -7.42 3.21 5.15
C SER A 137 -7.80 4.30 4.14
N PHE A 138 -6.98 4.56 3.12
CA PHE A 138 -7.20 5.55 2.05
C PHE A 138 -7.31 7.01 2.54
N GLU A 139 -6.96 7.29 3.80
CA GLU A 139 -7.03 8.64 4.40
C GLU A 139 -6.09 9.64 3.71
N TYR A 140 -5.00 9.16 3.13
CA TYR A 140 -4.07 10.03 2.41
C TYR A 140 -4.63 10.51 1.04
N LEU A 141 -5.79 9.99 0.61
CA LEU A 141 -6.56 10.50 -0.54
C LEU A 141 -7.68 11.46 -0.15
N ASP A 142 -7.80 11.81 1.14
CA ASP A 142 -8.76 12.82 1.57
C ASP A 142 -8.50 14.14 0.81
N GLU A 143 -9.54 14.64 0.15
CA GLU A 143 -9.45 15.85 -0.69
C GLU A 143 -9.39 17.12 0.16
N GLU A 144 -10.00 17.08 1.34
CA GLU A 144 -10.25 18.24 2.18
C GLU A 144 -9.44 18.13 3.47
N ASP A 145 -8.64 19.16 3.76
CA ASP A 145 -8.00 19.32 5.07
C ASP A 145 -9.04 19.87 6.06
N VAL A 146 -9.64 18.97 6.84
CA VAL A 146 -10.70 19.32 7.81
C VAL A 146 -10.22 20.35 8.84
N ASP A 147 -8.92 20.37 9.14
CA ASP A 147 -8.36 21.31 10.13
C ASP A 147 -8.21 22.73 9.57
N SER A 148 -8.33 22.91 8.26
CA SER A 148 -8.29 24.24 7.62
C SER A 148 -9.57 25.07 7.79
N TYR A 149 -10.68 24.45 8.22
CA TYR A 149 -11.97 25.12 8.42
C TYR A 149 -12.15 25.56 9.88
N ASP A 150 -12.67 26.76 10.14
CA ASP A 150 -12.95 27.20 11.52
C ASP A 150 -14.32 26.72 12.03
N ASN A 151 -15.33 26.69 11.16
CA ASN A 151 -16.70 26.37 11.52
C ASN A 151 -16.87 24.86 11.78
N ARG A 152 -17.46 24.53 12.94
CA ARG A 152 -17.77 23.15 13.34
C ARG A 152 -18.68 22.42 12.35
N GLU A 153 -19.62 23.11 11.72
CA GLU A 153 -20.52 22.51 10.74
C GLU A 153 -19.78 22.11 9.47
N ASP A 154 -18.91 22.99 8.98
CA ASP A 154 -18.05 22.73 7.82
C ASP A 154 -17.10 21.56 8.10
N LYS A 155 -16.43 21.56 9.26
CA LYS A 155 -15.58 20.42 9.68
C LYS A 155 -16.33 19.09 9.62
N ARG A 156 -17.56 19.05 10.16
CA ARG A 156 -18.40 17.83 10.16
C ARG A 156 -18.83 17.43 8.76
N TYR A 157 -19.15 18.41 7.91
CA TYR A 157 -19.55 18.17 6.53
C TYR A 157 -18.40 17.54 5.73
N PHE A 158 -17.21 18.14 5.77
CA PHE A 158 -16.05 17.67 5.02
C PHE A 158 -15.47 16.37 5.57
N GLU A 159 -15.46 16.15 6.90
CA GLU A 159 -15.08 14.84 7.46
C GLU A 159 -16.04 13.74 6.98
N ARG A 160 -17.34 14.03 6.88
CA ARG A 160 -18.30 13.06 6.32
C ARG A 160 -18.06 12.83 4.83
N LYS A 161 -17.72 13.86 4.05
CA LYS A 161 -17.35 13.74 2.63
C LYS A 161 -16.12 12.83 2.47
N ASN A 162 -15.05 13.11 3.21
CA ASN A 162 -13.83 12.30 3.22
C ASN A 162 -14.13 10.86 3.64
N LYS A 163 -14.84 10.65 4.76
CA LYS A 163 -15.25 9.30 5.22
C LYS A 163 -16.00 8.50 4.15
N ASN A 164 -16.92 9.13 3.42
CA ASN A 164 -17.65 8.47 2.34
C ASN A 164 -16.73 8.11 1.15
N ALA A 165 -15.77 8.97 0.80
CA ALA A 165 -14.78 8.68 -0.22
C ALA A 165 -13.87 7.51 0.17
N ARG A 166 -13.37 7.48 1.42
CA ARG A 166 -12.58 6.36 1.96
C ARG A 166 -13.36 5.05 1.92
N ALA A 167 -14.63 5.06 2.32
CA ALA A 167 -15.50 3.89 2.27
C ALA A 167 -15.71 3.38 0.83
N LYS A 168 -15.83 4.29 -0.14
CA LYS A 168 -15.90 3.94 -1.56
C LYS A 168 -14.60 3.28 -2.03
N HIS A 169 -13.44 3.87 -1.76
CA HIS A 169 -12.15 3.27 -2.13
C HIS A 169 -11.93 1.90 -1.49
N LYS A 170 -12.25 1.75 -0.20
CA LYS A 170 -12.16 0.45 0.48
C LYS A 170 -13.09 -0.59 -0.14
N LYS A 171 -14.30 -0.21 -0.55
CA LYS A 171 -15.22 -1.10 -1.26
C LYS A 171 -14.66 -1.52 -2.63
N GLU A 172 -14.11 -0.59 -3.39
CA GLU A 172 -13.52 -0.85 -4.71
C GLU A 172 -12.30 -1.77 -4.61
N ASP A 173 -11.40 -1.55 -3.64
CA ASP A 173 -10.24 -2.41 -3.40
C ASP A 173 -10.63 -3.80 -2.91
N ASN A 174 -11.61 -3.92 -2.01
CA ASN A 174 -12.14 -5.23 -1.60
C ASN A 174 -12.74 -5.97 -2.81
N GLN A 175 -13.50 -5.27 -3.66
CA GLN A 175 -14.07 -5.88 -4.86
C GLN A 175 -12.97 -6.31 -5.85
N ARG A 176 -11.86 -5.57 -5.95
CA ARG A 176 -10.69 -5.94 -6.74
C ARG A 176 -10.12 -7.28 -6.27
N ILE A 177 -9.89 -7.46 -4.97
CA ILE A 177 -9.41 -8.75 -4.41
C ILE A 177 -10.42 -9.89 -4.60
N ILE A 178 -11.72 -9.63 -4.38
CA ILE A 178 -12.78 -10.62 -4.62
C ILE A 178 -12.80 -11.05 -6.09
N ASN A 179 -12.66 -10.11 -7.02
CA ASN A 179 -12.62 -10.40 -8.45
C ASN A 179 -11.39 -11.23 -8.84
N LEU A 180 -10.24 -11.00 -8.19
CA LEU A 180 -9.03 -11.83 -8.39
C LEU A 180 -9.32 -13.30 -8.04
N ILE A 181 -9.92 -13.57 -6.88
CA ILE A 181 -10.29 -14.93 -6.46
C ILE A 181 -11.38 -15.51 -7.35
N GLY A 182 -12.46 -14.77 -7.60
CA GLY A 182 -13.61 -15.25 -8.37
C GLY A 182 -13.27 -15.59 -9.82
N LYS A 183 -12.44 -14.77 -10.47
CA LYS A 183 -12.06 -14.96 -11.88
C LYS A 183 -11.26 -16.25 -12.10
N TYR A 184 -10.38 -16.57 -11.16
CA TYR A 184 -9.51 -17.75 -11.27
C TYR A 184 -10.02 -18.94 -10.48
N LEU A 185 -11.15 -18.79 -9.76
CA LEU A 185 -11.76 -19.86 -8.97
C LEU A 185 -11.93 -21.15 -9.76
N ILE A 186 -12.37 -21.07 -11.03
CA ILE A 186 -12.57 -22.25 -11.88
C ILE A 186 -11.23 -22.93 -12.21
N ILE A 187 -10.20 -22.16 -12.55
CA ILE A 187 -8.87 -22.71 -12.89
C ILE A 187 -8.22 -23.30 -11.64
N ILE A 188 -8.26 -22.57 -10.52
CA ILE A 188 -7.73 -23.04 -9.24
C ILE A 188 -8.48 -24.31 -8.79
N LYS A 189 -9.82 -24.33 -8.86
CA LYS A 189 -10.60 -25.53 -8.57
C LYS A 189 -10.28 -26.67 -9.54
N PHE A 190 -10.00 -26.39 -10.82
CA PHE A 190 -9.64 -27.44 -11.78
C PHE A 190 -8.28 -28.06 -11.45
N ILE A 191 -7.28 -27.24 -11.10
CA ILE A 191 -5.95 -27.74 -10.71
C ILE A 191 -6.04 -28.59 -9.44
N VAL A 192 -6.93 -28.22 -8.51
CA VAL A 192 -7.02 -28.83 -7.17
C VAL A 192 -7.98 -30.03 -7.13
N TYR A 193 -9.16 -29.92 -7.74
CA TYR A 193 -10.18 -30.99 -7.68
C TYR A 193 -10.02 -32.05 -8.77
N TYR A 194 -9.39 -31.74 -9.91
CA TYR A 194 -9.22 -32.71 -11.00
C TYR A 194 -8.01 -33.63 -10.80
N TYR A 195 -6.99 -33.19 -10.04
CA TYR A 195 -5.77 -33.97 -9.78
C TYR A 195 -5.73 -34.68 -8.41
N ILE A 196 -6.64 -34.37 -7.47
CA ILE A 196 -6.71 -35.03 -6.14
C ILE A 196 -7.78 -36.14 -6.09
N ILE A 197 -8.55 -36.37 -7.16
CA ILE A 197 -9.61 -37.42 -7.22
C ILE A 197 -9.22 -38.60 -8.14
N LEU A 198 -8.06 -38.55 -8.81
CA LEU A 198 -7.47 -39.69 -9.55
C LEU A 198 -6.25 -40.22 -8.80
#